data_AF-A0A5M3MPA3-F1
#
_entry.id   AF-A0A5M3MPA3-F1
#
_cell.length_a   1.000
_cell.length_b   1.000
_cell.length_c   1.000
_cell.angle_alpha   90.00
_cell.angle_beta   90.00
_cell.angle_gamma   90.00
#
_symmetry.space_group_name_H-M   'P 1'
#
loop_
_entity.id
_entity.type
_entity.pdbx_description
1 polymer ?
#
loop_
_entity_poly.entity_id
_entity_poly.type
_entity_poly.pdbx_seq_one_letter_code
_entity_poly.pdbx_strand_id
1 'polypeptide(L)'
;MFQTADFVFNIKTGLDPFRDPEAGDDLSKFDLFRKSKAENDKRQAIQCVGQLVQYSAQLLAQQHRTSCFIILVCGRRARFIRWDRAGAMVTRAFNYTKSDYLLEFLWRYDQASDTDRGVDTSHHQVTSEEEQAFKCAIEKHIELQFFDTPAETTDRVLFSTHLEEHYEPGNVTKMDVFDELSKSTKQYLVSKPFVSPENATGRCTRGYWAVEVNDPDLKVVFIKDTWQICEKGERREDAVYRSLNGNNVANVPTLCAHGDVRHRNGSQRYQRTVTQNYLD
;
A
#
# COMPACT_ATOMS: atom_id res chain seq x y z
N MET A 1 -6.51 -12.01 13.95
CA MET A 1 -6.15 -10.64 14.37
C MET A 1 -4.67 -10.44 14.06
N PHE A 2 -4.34 -9.91 12.88
CA PHE A 2 -2.97 -9.54 12.56
C PHE A 2 -2.57 -8.39 13.48
N GLN A 3 -1.46 -8.55 14.20
CA GLN A 3 -0.88 -7.49 15.02
C GLN A 3 -0.37 -6.42 14.05
N THR A 4 -1.16 -5.36 13.85
CA THR A 4 -0.78 -4.25 12.95
C THR A 4 0.38 -3.50 13.58
N ALA A 5 1.58 -3.70 13.04
CA ALA A 5 2.73 -2.89 13.41
C ALA A 5 2.54 -1.48 12.83
N ASP A 6 2.53 -0.47 13.70
CA ASP A 6 2.34 0.91 13.31
C ASP A 6 3.59 1.57 12.72
N PHE A 7 4.75 1.20 13.27
CA PHE A 7 6.07 1.61 12.80
C PHE A 7 7.10 0.64 13.36
N VAL A 8 8.32 0.64 12.80
CA VAL A 8 9.38 -0.31 13.17
C VAL A 8 10.52 0.40 13.87
N PHE A 9 10.93 -0.11 15.03
CA PHE A 9 12.25 0.18 15.60
C PHE A 9 13.28 -0.78 15.02
N ASN A 10 14.20 -0.25 14.20
CA ASN A 10 15.33 -1.02 13.72
C ASN A 10 16.57 -0.65 14.52
N ILE A 11 16.91 -1.51 15.49
CA ILE A 11 18.05 -1.28 16.40
C ILE A 11 19.28 -1.98 15.84
N LYS A 12 20.36 -1.22 15.66
CA LYS A 12 21.65 -1.68 15.16
C LYS A 12 22.76 -1.39 16.17
N THR A 13 23.57 -2.40 16.41
CA THR A 13 24.86 -2.27 17.12
C THR A 13 25.97 -1.76 16.21
N GLY A 14 25.77 -1.82 14.89
CA GLY A 14 26.73 -1.44 13.86
C GLY A 14 26.62 0.01 13.36
N LEU A 15 27.33 0.28 12.27
CA LEU A 15 27.45 1.58 11.64
C LEU A 15 26.12 2.10 11.07
N ASP A 16 25.88 3.40 11.22
CA ASP A 16 24.81 4.12 10.50
C ASP A 16 25.07 4.07 8.99
N PRO A 17 24.19 3.44 8.19
CA PRO A 17 24.39 3.30 6.75
C PRO A 17 24.23 4.63 6.00
N PHE A 18 23.79 5.69 6.66
CA PHE A 18 23.58 7.00 6.05
C PHE A 18 24.63 8.03 6.51
N ARG A 19 24.77 9.09 5.71
CA ARG A 19 25.52 10.29 6.07
C ARG A 19 24.61 11.52 5.99
N ASP A 20 24.92 12.52 6.81
CA ASP A 20 24.18 13.79 6.80
C ASP A 20 24.83 14.75 5.80
N PRO A 21 24.04 15.58 5.10
CA PRO A 21 24.60 16.64 4.26
C PRO A 21 25.25 17.71 5.13
N GLU A 22 26.46 18.10 4.73
CA GLU A 22 27.26 19.15 5.34
C GLU A 22 26.94 20.53 4.74
N ALA A 23 27.42 21.59 5.40
CA ALA A 23 27.24 22.94 4.88
C ALA A 23 27.99 23.10 3.56
N GLY A 24 27.25 23.41 2.49
CA GLY A 24 27.79 23.56 1.13
C GLY A 24 27.60 22.34 0.22
N ASP A 25 27.04 21.23 0.72
CA ASP A 25 26.66 20.10 -0.13
C ASP A 25 25.54 20.49 -1.12
N ASP A 26 25.72 20.11 -2.38
CA ASP A 26 24.67 20.15 -3.40
C ASP A 26 23.72 18.96 -3.19
N LEU A 27 22.52 19.23 -2.65
CA LEU A 27 21.54 18.20 -2.34
C LEU A 27 21.07 17.41 -3.58
N SER A 28 21.11 18.01 -4.77
CA SER A 28 20.74 17.31 -6.03
C SER A 28 21.74 16.21 -6.41
N LYS A 29 22.99 16.31 -5.93
CA LYS A 29 24.07 15.33 -6.16
C LYS A 29 24.47 14.58 -4.89
N PHE A 30 23.75 14.79 -3.80
CA PHE A 30 24.12 14.26 -2.50
C PHE A 30 23.86 12.76 -2.40
N ASP A 31 24.92 11.99 -2.21
CA ASP A 31 24.81 10.57 -1.89
C ASP A 31 24.50 10.39 -0.39
N LEU A 32 23.27 9.98 -0.11
CA LEU A 32 22.77 9.70 1.24
C LEU A 32 23.49 8.51 1.89
N PHE A 33 23.98 7.56 1.10
CA PHE A 33 24.59 6.35 1.61
C PHE A 33 26.04 6.59 2.03
N ARG A 34 26.38 6.10 3.23
CA ARG A 34 27.74 6.18 3.76
C ARG A 34 28.65 5.24 2.96
N LYS A 35 29.72 5.78 2.42
CA LYS A 35 30.81 5.02 1.80
C LYS A 35 31.84 4.64 2.86
N SER A 36 32.18 3.36 2.96
CA SER A 36 33.31 2.87 3.77
C SER A 36 34.29 2.11 2.89
N LYS A 37 35.59 2.27 3.16
CA LYS A 37 36.65 1.46 2.55
C LYS A 37 36.78 0.09 3.22
N ALA A 38 36.32 -0.04 4.46
CA ALA A 38 36.34 -1.31 5.16
C ALA A 38 35.20 -2.20 4.64
N GLU A 39 35.56 -3.38 4.11
CA GLU A 39 34.60 -4.28 3.47
C GLU A 39 33.49 -4.73 4.44
N ASN A 40 33.84 -4.94 5.72
CA ASN A 40 32.86 -5.31 6.75
C ASN A 40 31.82 -4.21 6.98
N ASP A 41 32.24 -2.95 7.07
CA ASP A 41 31.32 -1.81 7.25
C ASP A 41 30.40 -1.65 6.05
N LYS A 42 30.95 -1.79 4.84
CA LYS A 42 30.18 -1.76 3.59
C LYS A 42 29.11 -2.84 3.58
N ARG A 43 29.47 -4.08 3.93
CA ARG A 43 28.53 -5.20 4.02
C ARG A 43 27.43 -4.94 5.06
N GLN A 44 27.79 -4.46 6.24
CA GLN A 44 26.83 -4.13 7.29
C GLN A 44 25.87 -3.01 6.87
N ALA A 45 26.38 -1.97 6.20
CA ALA A 45 25.55 -0.87 5.70
C ALA A 45 24.55 -1.37 4.65
N ILE A 46 25.00 -2.16 3.68
CA ILE A 46 24.13 -2.77 2.64
C ILE A 46 23.05 -3.65 3.29
N GLN A 47 23.44 -4.50 4.24
CA GLN A 47 22.49 -5.35 4.97
C GLN A 47 21.47 -4.53 5.76
N CYS A 48 21.90 -3.45 6.42
CA CYS A 48 21.00 -2.57 7.16
C CYS A 48 19.98 -1.90 6.22
N VAL A 49 20.44 -1.35 5.08
CA VAL A 49 19.55 -0.74 4.09
C VAL A 49 18.58 -1.77 3.51
N GLY A 50 19.08 -2.96 3.14
CA GLY A 50 18.24 -4.04 2.63
C GLY A 50 17.13 -4.44 3.61
N GLN A 51 17.43 -4.50 4.91
CA GLN A 51 16.43 -4.75 5.94
C GLN A 51 15.41 -3.61 6.07
N LEU A 52 15.85 -2.34 6.01
CA LEU A 52 14.95 -1.19 6.04
C LEU A 52 13.97 -1.21 4.84
N VAL A 53 14.48 -1.50 3.64
CA VAL A 53 13.67 -1.67 2.43
C VAL A 53 12.69 -2.80 2.61
N GLN A 54 13.13 -3.97 3.07
CA GLN A 54 12.27 -5.14 3.27
C GLN A 54 11.16 -4.87 4.29
N TYR A 55 11.46 -4.23 5.43
CA TYR A 55 10.44 -3.85 6.41
C TYR A 55 9.42 -2.88 5.83
N SER A 56 9.87 -1.86 5.08
CA SER A 56 8.96 -0.92 4.45
C SER A 56 8.06 -1.59 3.40
N ALA A 57 8.62 -2.47 2.57
CA ALA A 57 7.88 -3.21 1.56
C ALA A 57 6.80 -4.09 2.20
N GLN A 58 7.14 -4.85 3.24
CA GLN A 58 6.20 -5.72 3.95
C GLN A 58 5.10 -4.91 4.66
N LEU A 59 5.43 -3.82 5.37
CA LEU A 59 4.41 -2.97 6.00
C LEU A 59 3.43 -2.39 4.98
N LEU A 60 3.94 -1.87 3.86
CA LEU A 60 3.13 -1.25 2.82
C LEU A 60 2.37 -2.27 1.97
N ALA A 61 2.79 -3.54 1.92
CA ALA A 61 2.10 -4.62 1.22
C ALA A 61 1.01 -5.27 2.08
N GLN A 62 1.29 -5.50 3.36
CA GLN A 62 0.37 -6.22 4.26
C GLN A 62 -0.72 -5.32 4.86
N GLN A 63 -0.46 -4.01 4.98
CA GLN A 63 -1.44 -3.07 5.53
C GLN A 63 -1.86 -2.06 4.45
N HIS A 64 -3.11 -1.63 4.48
CA HIS A 64 -3.61 -0.52 3.67
C HIS A 64 -2.98 0.78 4.16
N ARG A 65 -1.82 1.13 3.56
CA ARG A 65 -1.01 2.27 3.93
C ARG A 65 -0.54 3.05 2.70
N THR A 66 -0.56 4.37 2.83
CA THR A 66 0.00 5.34 1.88
C THR A 66 1.47 5.64 2.20
N SER A 67 1.86 5.53 3.47
CA SER A 67 3.22 5.70 3.94
C SER A 67 3.46 4.93 5.25
N CYS A 68 4.72 4.72 5.60
CA CYS A 68 5.09 4.11 6.89
C CYS A 68 6.36 4.75 7.45
N PHE A 69 6.58 4.57 8.75
CA PHE A 69 7.72 5.13 9.45
C PHE A 69 8.61 4.03 10.02
N ILE A 70 9.93 4.25 9.96
CA ILE A 70 10.94 3.40 10.59
C ILE A 70 11.86 4.30 11.41
N ILE A 71 12.10 3.91 12.67
CA ILE A 71 13.07 4.55 13.55
C ILE A 71 14.33 3.70 13.53
N LEU A 72 15.39 4.22 12.91
CA LEU A 72 16.70 3.59 12.91
C LEU A 72 17.50 4.07 14.12
N VAL A 73 17.98 3.14 14.95
CA VAL A 73 18.83 3.45 16.10
C VAL A 73 20.20 2.79 15.89
N CYS A 74 21.26 3.61 15.91
CA CYS A 74 22.66 3.19 15.76
C CYS A 74 23.47 3.73 16.95
N GLY A 75 23.77 2.87 17.92
CA GLY A 75 24.42 3.30 19.17
C GLY A 75 23.58 4.36 19.90
N ARG A 76 24.14 5.56 20.13
CA ARG A 76 23.46 6.70 20.77
C ARG A 76 22.75 7.64 19.79
N ARG A 77 22.71 7.30 18.50
CA ARG A 77 22.10 8.12 17.46
C ARG A 77 20.85 7.46 16.90
N ALA A 78 19.90 8.28 16.47
CA ALA A 78 18.69 7.83 15.80
C ALA A 78 18.40 8.66 14.55
N ARG A 79 17.62 8.08 13.65
CA ARG A 79 17.03 8.72 12.46
C ARG A 79 15.57 8.31 12.35
N PHE A 80 14.74 9.24 11.92
CA PHE A 80 13.41 8.91 11.42
C PHE A 80 13.47 8.72 9.91
N ILE A 81 12.81 7.67 9.44
CA ILE A 81 12.71 7.34 8.03
C ILE A 81 11.23 7.25 7.69
N ARG A 82 10.76 8.10 6.80
CA ARG A 82 9.41 8.02 6.24
C ARG A 82 9.50 7.39 4.85
N TRP A 83 8.80 6.29 4.64
CA TRP A 83 8.63 5.64 3.35
C TRP A 83 7.26 5.95 2.77
N ASP A 84 7.21 6.22 1.47
CA ASP A 84 5.99 6.13 0.68
C ASP A 84 6.31 5.47 -0.67
N ARG A 85 5.33 5.38 -1.57
CA ARG A 85 5.53 4.68 -2.85
C ARG A 85 6.50 5.39 -3.81
N ALA A 86 6.87 6.65 -3.54
CA ALA A 86 7.87 7.35 -4.33
C ALA A 86 9.30 7.15 -3.80
N GLY A 87 9.47 6.86 -2.50
CA GLY A 87 10.79 6.64 -1.92
C GLY A 87 10.84 6.76 -0.41
N ALA A 88 12.03 7.11 0.10
CA ALA A 88 12.27 7.33 1.52
C ALA A 88 12.82 8.73 1.78
N MET A 89 12.32 9.36 2.85
CA MET A 89 12.88 10.58 3.43
C MET A 89 13.57 10.21 4.75
N VAL A 90 14.84 10.62 4.90
CA VAL A 90 15.66 10.28 6.07
C VAL A 90 16.08 11.56 6.77
N THR A 91 15.82 11.68 8.07
CA THR A 91 16.27 12.83 8.86
C THR A 91 17.79 12.80 9.05
N ARG A 92 18.37 13.96 9.39
CA ARG A 92 19.73 13.99 9.95
C ARG A 92 19.81 13.12 11.21
N ALA A 93 21.00 12.57 11.50
CA ALA A 93 21.21 11.77 12.70
C ALA A 93 21.23 12.67 13.94
N PHE A 94 20.39 12.35 14.92
CA PHE A 94 20.34 13.07 16.19
C PHE A 94 20.71 12.15 17.36
N ASN A 95 21.22 12.72 18.44
CA ASN A 95 21.55 11.95 19.64
C ASN A 95 20.32 11.89 20.56
N TYR A 96 19.58 10.78 20.52
CA TYR A 96 18.34 10.62 21.28
C TYR A 96 18.53 10.62 22.80
N THR A 97 19.76 10.54 23.30
CA THR A 97 20.07 10.68 24.73
C THR A 97 20.31 12.12 25.18
N LYS A 98 20.40 13.06 24.23
CA LYS A 98 20.65 14.49 24.46
C LYS A 98 19.55 15.39 23.90
N SER A 99 18.54 14.83 23.24
CA SER A 99 17.44 15.56 22.62
C SER A 99 16.13 14.83 22.85
N ASP A 100 15.05 15.59 23.01
CA ASP A 100 13.72 15.01 23.22
C ASP A 100 13.03 14.57 21.93
N TYR A 101 13.68 14.71 20.76
CA TYR A 101 13.10 14.41 19.45
C TYR A 101 12.48 13.01 19.34
N LEU A 102 13.08 11.98 19.95
CA LEU A 102 12.52 10.63 19.93
C LEU A 102 11.22 10.55 20.72
N LEU A 103 11.19 11.12 21.92
CA LEU A 103 10.00 11.14 22.77
C LEU A 103 8.90 12.01 22.15
N GLU A 104 9.28 13.18 21.64
CA GLU A 104 8.37 14.10 20.96
C GLU A 104 7.76 13.47 19.70
N PHE A 105 8.56 12.76 18.89
CA PHE A 105 8.04 12.03 17.74
C PHE A 105 7.04 10.97 18.15
N LEU A 106 7.36 10.13 19.13
CA LEU A 106 6.46 9.06 19.60
C LEU A 106 5.15 9.63 20.16
N TRP A 107 5.23 10.69 20.95
CA TRP A 107 4.07 11.38 21.49
C TRP A 107 3.21 12.00 20.37
N ARG A 108 3.82 12.71 19.41
CA ARG A 108 3.09 13.28 18.27
C ARG A 108 2.50 12.21 17.36
N TYR A 109 3.20 11.09 17.17
CA TYR A 109 2.73 9.98 16.34
C TYR A 109 1.52 9.29 16.96
N ASP A 110 1.51 9.09 18.27
CA ASP A 110 0.36 8.55 19.01
C ASP A 110 -0.89 9.45 18.88
N GLN A 111 -0.68 10.76 18.86
CA GLN A 111 -1.75 11.76 18.71
C GLN A 111 -2.08 12.09 17.24
N ALA A 112 -1.33 11.55 16.28
CA ALA A 112 -1.49 11.85 14.86
C ALA A 112 -2.72 11.16 14.28
N SER A 113 -3.34 11.78 13.28
CA SER A 113 -4.45 11.17 12.55
C SER A 113 -4.01 9.91 11.81
N ASP A 114 -4.95 9.02 11.49
CA ASP A 114 -4.70 7.84 10.64
C ASP A 114 -4.00 8.22 9.33
N THR A 115 -4.43 9.31 8.70
CA THR A 115 -3.79 9.82 7.48
C THR A 115 -2.35 10.25 7.71
N ASP A 116 -2.06 10.96 8.80
CA ASP A 116 -0.69 11.42 9.12
C ASP A 116 0.23 10.25 9.51
N ARG A 117 -0.34 9.19 10.10
CA ARG A 117 0.33 7.91 10.38
C ARG A 117 0.50 7.05 9.12
N GLY A 118 -0.02 7.51 7.99
CA GLY A 118 0.10 6.85 6.69
C GLY A 118 -0.89 5.70 6.47
N VAL A 119 -1.93 5.58 7.27
CA VAL A 119 -3.04 4.64 7.04
C VAL A 119 -3.87 5.13 5.85
N ASP A 120 -4.24 4.19 4.98
CA ASP A 120 -5.14 4.46 3.88
C ASP A 120 -6.59 4.45 4.38
N THR A 121 -7.15 5.64 4.53
CA THR A 121 -8.52 5.85 5.05
C THR A 121 -9.63 5.53 4.05
N SER A 122 -9.29 5.12 2.82
CA SER A 122 -10.30 4.63 1.85
C SER A 122 -10.78 3.23 2.18
N HIS A 123 -10.02 2.48 2.99
CA HIS A 123 -10.39 1.18 3.52
C HIS A 123 -10.97 1.29 4.93
N HIS A 124 -11.97 0.47 5.24
CA HIS A 124 -12.64 0.45 6.53
C HIS A 124 -13.16 -0.93 6.91
N GLN A 125 -13.50 -1.06 8.20
CA GLN A 125 -14.04 -2.29 8.76
C GLN A 125 -15.41 -2.63 8.18
N VAL A 126 -15.65 -3.92 8.00
CA VAL A 126 -16.92 -4.48 7.56
C VAL A 126 -17.70 -5.03 8.75
N THR A 127 -19.02 -5.19 8.59
CA THR A 127 -19.81 -5.98 9.55
C THR A 127 -19.68 -7.48 9.25
N SER A 128 -20.07 -8.32 10.21
CA SER A 128 -20.07 -9.77 9.99
C SER A 128 -21.05 -10.20 8.89
N GLU A 129 -22.15 -9.47 8.70
CA GLU A 129 -23.11 -9.70 7.62
C GLU A 129 -22.49 -9.39 6.26
N GLU A 130 -21.72 -8.30 6.15
CA GLU A 130 -21.02 -7.92 4.92
C GLU A 130 -19.92 -8.92 4.56
N GLU A 131 -19.13 -9.36 5.53
CA GLU A 131 -18.13 -10.42 5.32
C GLU A 131 -18.77 -11.73 4.85
N GLN A 132 -19.89 -12.13 5.47
CA GLN A 132 -20.62 -13.32 5.05
C GLN A 132 -21.20 -13.17 3.64
N ALA A 133 -21.76 -12.00 3.30
CA ALA A 133 -22.28 -11.72 1.97
C ALA A 133 -21.17 -11.75 0.92
N PHE A 134 -20.00 -11.17 1.21
CA PHE A 134 -18.82 -11.25 0.34
C PHE A 134 -18.40 -12.70 0.13
N LYS A 135 -18.27 -13.48 1.21
CA LYS A 135 -17.90 -14.90 1.11
C LYS A 135 -18.86 -15.67 0.20
N CYS A 136 -20.16 -15.54 0.42
CA CYS A 136 -21.17 -16.21 -0.40
C CYS A 136 -21.10 -15.79 -1.88
N ALA A 137 -20.82 -14.52 -2.16
CA ALA A 137 -20.65 -14.02 -3.51
C ALA A 137 -19.41 -14.63 -4.21
N ILE A 138 -18.28 -14.72 -3.50
CA ILE A 138 -17.06 -15.34 -4.01
C ILE A 138 -17.26 -16.84 -4.25
N GLU A 139 -17.87 -17.56 -3.30
CA GLU A 139 -18.19 -18.99 -3.43
C GLU A 139 -19.03 -19.24 -4.69
N LYS A 140 -20.12 -18.50 -4.86
CA LYS A 140 -20.98 -18.58 -6.05
C LYS A 140 -20.22 -18.23 -7.33
N HIS A 141 -19.34 -17.24 -7.30
CA HIS A 141 -18.56 -16.86 -8.48
C HIS A 141 -17.57 -17.95 -8.88
N ILE A 142 -16.92 -18.61 -7.91
CA ILE A 142 -16.03 -19.74 -8.15
C ILE A 142 -16.80 -20.91 -8.78
N GLU A 143 -17.97 -21.25 -8.23
CA GLU A 143 -18.85 -22.29 -8.80
C GLU A 143 -19.13 -22.01 -10.28
N LEU A 144 -19.52 -20.78 -10.61
CA LEU A 144 -19.85 -20.39 -12.00
C LEU A 144 -18.66 -20.35 -12.96
N GLN A 145 -17.45 -20.08 -12.47
CA GLN A 145 -16.26 -19.95 -13.33
C GLN A 145 -15.56 -21.28 -13.59
N PHE A 146 -15.57 -22.18 -12.62
CA PHE A 146 -14.70 -23.36 -12.63
C PHE A 146 -15.43 -24.70 -12.63
N PHE A 147 -16.74 -24.73 -12.38
CA PHE A 147 -17.48 -25.98 -12.20
C PHE A 147 -18.78 -26.01 -13.01
N ASP A 148 -18.90 -27.00 -13.90
CA ASP A 148 -20.13 -27.24 -14.68
C ASP A 148 -21.22 -27.97 -13.86
N THR A 149 -20.83 -28.66 -12.78
CA THR A 149 -21.71 -29.45 -11.89
C THR A 149 -21.30 -29.31 -10.42
N PRO A 150 -22.20 -29.53 -9.43
CA PRO A 150 -21.87 -29.42 -8.01
C PRO A 150 -20.70 -30.33 -7.61
N ALA A 151 -19.71 -29.74 -6.94
CA ALA A 151 -18.41 -30.34 -6.64
C ALA A 151 -18.43 -31.73 -5.95
N GLU A 152 -17.79 -32.73 -6.57
CA GLU A 152 -17.39 -34.00 -5.92
C GLU A 152 -16.21 -33.78 -4.94
N THR A 153 -15.72 -34.84 -4.27
CA THR A 153 -14.67 -34.72 -3.25
C THR A 153 -13.36 -34.08 -3.75
N THR A 154 -12.93 -34.38 -4.98
CA THR A 154 -11.75 -33.75 -5.61
C THR A 154 -11.99 -32.27 -5.93
N ASP A 155 -13.20 -31.95 -6.37
CA ASP A 155 -13.62 -30.58 -6.68
C ASP A 155 -13.69 -29.71 -5.43
N ARG A 156 -13.97 -30.29 -4.26
CA ARG A 156 -13.96 -29.56 -2.98
C ARG A 156 -12.58 -29.04 -2.58
N VAL A 157 -11.52 -29.82 -2.85
CA VAL A 157 -10.14 -29.37 -2.58
C VAL A 157 -9.79 -28.22 -3.50
N LEU A 158 -10.06 -28.36 -4.81
CA LEU A 158 -9.86 -27.29 -5.78
C LEU A 158 -10.68 -26.05 -5.42
N PHE A 159 -11.95 -26.20 -5.06
CA PHE A 159 -12.82 -25.11 -4.64
C PHE A 159 -12.24 -24.34 -3.46
N SER A 160 -11.75 -25.06 -2.45
CA SER A 160 -11.12 -24.46 -1.27
C SER A 160 -9.88 -23.66 -1.65
N THR A 161 -9.03 -24.19 -2.54
CA THR A 161 -7.85 -23.48 -3.06
C THR A 161 -8.25 -22.17 -3.75
N HIS A 162 -9.23 -22.18 -4.66
CA HIS A 162 -9.67 -20.97 -5.35
C HIS A 162 -10.31 -19.95 -4.39
N LEU A 163 -11.00 -20.42 -3.34
CA LEU A 163 -11.56 -19.54 -2.32
C LEU A 163 -10.45 -18.85 -1.52
N GLU A 164 -9.41 -19.57 -1.11
CA GLU A 164 -8.26 -19.03 -0.36
C GLU A 164 -7.40 -18.03 -1.18
N GLU A 165 -7.52 -18.03 -2.51
CA GLU A 165 -6.90 -17.03 -3.37
C GLU A 165 -7.55 -15.65 -3.24
N HIS A 166 -8.87 -15.61 -2.97
CA HIS A 166 -9.69 -14.39 -3.03
C HIS A 166 -10.37 -14.01 -1.72
N TYR A 167 -10.41 -14.92 -0.74
CA TYR A 167 -11.06 -14.73 0.54
C TYR A 167 -10.18 -15.23 1.68
N GLU A 168 -9.98 -14.37 2.69
CA GLU A 168 -9.35 -14.70 3.94
C GLU A 168 -10.26 -14.25 5.11
N PRO A 169 -10.66 -15.18 6.01
CA PRO A 169 -11.52 -14.85 7.14
C PRO A 169 -10.94 -13.75 8.03
N GLY A 170 -11.76 -12.75 8.36
CA GLY A 170 -11.39 -11.59 9.18
C GLY A 170 -10.48 -10.59 8.47
N ASN A 171 -10.24 -10.74 7.17
CA ASN A 171 -9.44 -9.83 6.35
C ASN A 171 -10.27 -9.13 5.25
N VAL A 172 -11.61 -9.20 5.33
CA VAL A 172 -12.49 -8.46 4.43
C VAL A 172 -12.53 -6.99 4.89
N THR A 173 -12.38 -6.07 3.94
CA THR A 173 -12.48 -4.62 4.14
C THR A 173 -13.43 -4.02 3.14
N LYS A 174 -14.00 -2.86 3.49
CA LYS A 174 -14.78 -2.05 2.57
C LYS A 174 -13.91 -0.94 2.02
N MET A 175 -13.92 -0.75 0.72
CA MET A 175 -13.12 0.21 -0.04
C MET A 175 -14.03 1.26 -0.68
N ASP A 176 -13.78 2.53 -0.38
CA ASP A 176 -14.46 3.66 -1.01
C ASP A 176 -13.81 3.98 -2.37
N VAL A 177 -14.55 3.79 -3.44
CA VAL A 177 -14.12 4.09 -4.82
C VAL A 177 -14.92 5.27 -5.35
N PHE A 178 -14.28 6.43 -5.46
CA PHE A 178 -14.88 7.60 -6.09
C PHE A 178 -14.84 7.47 -7.61
N ASP A 179 -16.01 7.41 -8.24
CA ASP A 179 -16.11 7.38 -9.69
C ASP A 179 -16.17 8.81 -10.25
N GLU A 180 -15.18 9.16 -11.05
CA GLU A 180 -15.07 10.48 -11.68
C GLU A 180 -16.14 10.71 -12.76
N LEU A 181 -16.76 9.67 -13.32
CA LEU A 181 -17.83 9.82 -14.30
C LEU A 181 -19.16 10.18 -13.63
N SER A 182 -19.63 9.33 -12.73
CA SER A 182 -20.89 9.54 -12.01
C SER A 182 -20.78 10.59 -10.90
N LYS A 183 -19.55 11.01 -10.54
CA LYS A 183 -19.27 11.92 -9.41
C LYS A 183 -19.82 11.39 -8.08
N SER A 184 -19.87 10.07 -7.94
CA SER A 184 -20.39 9.39 -6.75
C SER A 184 -19.35 8.43 -6.18
N THR A 185 -19.41 8.20 -4.88
CA THR A 185 -18.58 7.18 -4.23
C THR A 185 -19.37 5.89 -4.16
N LYS A 186 -18.80 4.83 -4.70
CA LYS A 186 -19.27 3.46 -4.54
C LYS A 186 -18.44 2.76 -3.47
N GLN A 187 -19.03 1.78 -2.81
CA GLN A 187 -18.35 1.01 -1.79
C GLN A 187 -18.23 -0.44 -2.26
N TYR A 188 -17.04 -1.01 -2.10
CA TYR A 188 -16.76 -2.37 -2.53
C TYR A 188 -16.18 -3.17 -1.37
N LEU A 189 -16.65 -4.40 -1.19
CA LEU A 189 -16.05 -5.36 -0.29
C LEU A 189 -14.90 -6.05 -1.02
N VAL A 190 -13.73 -6.09 -0.39
CA VAL A 190 -12.52 -6.74 -0.89
C VAL A 190 -11.85 -7.50 0.24
N SER A 191 -11.15 -8.59 -0.07
CA SER A 191 -10.38 -9.35 0.92
C SER A 191 -8.90 -9.37 0.52
N LYS A 192 -8.40 -10.52 0.09
CA LYS A 192 -7.00 -10.69 -0.30
C LYS A 192 -6.77 -10.17 -1.73
N PRO A 193 -5.75 -9.34 -1.95
CA PRO A 193 -5.34 -9.01 -3.31
C PRO A 193 -4.69 -10.23 -3.98
N PHE A 194 -5.12 -10.56 -5.20
CA PHE A 194 -4.52 -11.61 -6.02
C PHE A 194 -3.08 -11.27 -6.45
N VAL A 195 -2.77 -9.97 -6.59
CA VAL A 195 -1.38 -9.47 -6.78
C VAL A 195 -1.06 -8.49 -5.67
N SER A 196 0.03 -8.73 -4.95
CA SER A 196 0.59 -7.82 -3.95
C SER A 196 1.93 -7.26 -4.40
N PRO A 197 2.26 -6.00 -4.07
CA PRO A 197 3.54 -5.43 -4.45
C PRO A 197 4.69 -6.02 -3.63
N GLU A 198 5.75 -6.48 -4.32
CA GLU A 198 6.98 -6.96 -3.68
C GLU A 198 7.91 -5.82 -3.23
N ASN A 199 7.75 -4.65 -3.84
CA ASN A 199 8.60 -3.49 -3.63
C ASN A 199 7.90 -2.41 -2.78
N ALA A 200 8.70 -1.69 -1.98
CA ALA A 200 8.23 -0.54 -1.22
C ALA A 200 7.79 0.63 -2.12
N THR A 201 8.47 0.79 -3.27
CA THR A 201 8.29 1.92 -4.20
C THR A 201 7.78 1.48 -5.57
N GLY A 202 7.31 2.45 -6.36
CA GLY A 202 6.78 2.27 -7.71
C GLY A 202 5.25 2.29 -7.74
N ARG A 203 4.67 1.67 -8.77
CA ARG A 203 3.20 1.63 -8.97
C ARG A 203 2.47 0.83 -7.89
N CYS A 204 3.14 -0.17 -7.34
CA CYS A 204 2.68 -1.00 -6.25
C CYS A 204 1.23 -1.51 -6.40
N THR A 205 0.90 -1.99 -7.61
CA THR A 205 -0.44 -2.39 -8.00
C THR A 205 -0.98 -3.52 -7.14
N ARG A 206 -2.26 -3.40 -6.75
CA ARG A 206 -3.06 -4.44 -6.12
C ARG A 206 -4.27 -4.75 -7.00
N GLY A 207 -4.57 -6.03 -7.14
CA GLY A 207 -5.72 -6.52 -7.90
C GLY A 207 -6.66 -7.28 -6.98
N TYR A 208 -7.94 -6.91 -6.97
CA TYR A 208 -8.95 -7.50 -6.08
C TYR A 208 -10.13 -8.06 -6.86
N TRP A 209 -10.63 -9.20 -6.40
CA TRP A 209 -12.05 -9.51 -6.59
C TRP A 209 -12.84 -8.71 -5.57
N ALA A 210 -13.89 -8.05 -6.06
CA ALA A 210 -14.64 -7.08 -5.30
C ALA A 210 -16.14 -7.27 -5.52
N VAL A 211 -16.94 -6.94 -4.51
CA VAL A 211 -18.41 -6.97 -4.60
C VAL A 211 -18.94 -5.61 -4.18
N GLU A 212 -19.78 -4.99 -5.01
CA GLU A 212 -20.38 -3.70 -4.68
C GLU A 212 -21.35 -3.86 -3.51
N VAL A 213 -21.23 -3.00 -2.51
CA VAL A 213 -22.12 -2.99 -1.36
C VAL A 213 -23.53 -2.62 -1.82
N ASN A 214 -24.53 -3.39 -1.39
CA ASN A 214 -25.94 -3.28 -1.79
C ASN A 214 -26.26 -3.65 -3.24
N ASP A 215 -25.34 -4.27 -3.98
CA ASP A 215 -25.70 -4.89 -5.27
C ASP A 215 -26.56 -6.14 -5.01
N PRO A 216 -27.84 -6.16 -5.41
CA PRO A 216 -28.72 -7.30 -5.18
C PRO A 216 -28.24 -8.56 -5.92
N ASP A 217 -27.48 -8.40 -7.00
CA ASP A 217 -26.96 -9.53 -7.78
C ASP A 217 -25.64 -10.08 -7.23
N LEU A 218 -25.03 -9.38 -6.27
CA LEU A 218 -23.72 -9.68 -5.67
C LEU A 218 -22.66 -9.96 -6.74
N LYS A 219 -22.64 -9.15 -7.80
CA LYS A 219 -21.76 -9.39 -8.93
C LYS A 219 -20.30 -9.14 -8.53
N VAL A 220 -19.45 -10.15 -8.77
CA VAL A 220 -18.01 -10.00 -8.62
C VAL A 220 -17.45 -9.14 -9.76
N VAL A 221 -16.70 -8.10 -9.40
CA VAL A 221 -15.96 -7.22 -10.30
C VAL A 221 -14.47 -7.25 -9.95
N PHE A 222 -13.65 -6.74 -10.87
CA PHE A 222 -12.21 -6.60 -10.64
C PHE A 222 -11.84 -5.15 -10.33
N ILE A 223 -11.17 -4.92 -9.20
CA ILE A 223 -10.60 -3.61 -8.86
C ILE A 223 -9.09 -3.66 -9.04
N LYS A 224 -8.58 -2.69 -9.79
CA LYS A 224 -7.14 -2.41 -9.91
C LYS A 224 -6.83 -1.14 -9.11
N ASP A 225 -6.14 -1.30 -7.99
CA ASP A 225 -5.60 -0.20 -7.20
C ASP A 225 -4.11 -0.01 -7.57
N THR A 226 -3.71 1.21 -7.94
CA THR A 226 -2.35 1.48 -8.41
C THR A 226 -1.94 2.92 -8.19
N TRP A 227 -0.69 3.13 -7.80
CA TRP A 227 -0.08 4.44 -7.72
C TRP A 227 0.25 4.92 -9.13
N GLN A 228 -0.39 6.01 -9.54
CA GLN A 228 -0.19 6.62 -10.85
C GLN A 228 1.04 7.52 -10.85
N ILE A 229 1.81 7.43 -11.93
CA ILE A 229 2.88 8.38 -12.21
C ILE A 229 2.19 9.65 -12.76
N CYS A 230 2.44 10.79 -12.12
CA CYS A 230 1.86 12.07 -12.54
C CYS A 230 2.78 12.77 -13.56
N GLU A 231 3.03 12.16 -14.72
CA GLU A 231 3.83 12.76 -15.79
C GLU A 231 2.98 13.47 -16.85
N LYS A 232 3.49 14.58 -17.40
CA LYS A 232 2.79 15.35 -18.43
C LYS A 232 2.70 14.55 -19.73
N GLY A 233 1.49 14.36 -20.23
CA GLY A 233 1.23 13.72 -21.53
C GLY A 233 1.02 12.21 -21.46
N GLU A 234 1.14 11.60 -20.28
CA GLU A 234 0.74 10.20 -20.12
C GLU A 234 -0.78 10.05 -20.23
N ARG A 235 -1.22 9.09 -21.04
CA ARG A 235 -2.63 8.75 -21.18
C ARG A 235 -3.04 7.87 -20.01
N ARG A 236 -4.00 8.35 -19.19
CA ARG A 236 -4.57 7.55 -18.10
C ARG A 236 -5.27 6.30 -18.65
N GLU A 237 -5.21 5.22 -17.88
CA GLU A 237 -5.76 3.91 -18.24
C GLU A 237 -7.29 3.94 -18.46
N ASP A 238 -8.03 4.77 -17.71
CA ASP A 238 -9.47 4.95 -17.90
C ASP A 238 -9.81 5.49 -19.30
N ALA A 239 -9.00 6.42 -19.81
CA ALA A 239 -9.19 6.98 -21.16
C ALA A 239 -8.91 5.94 -22.25
N VAL A 240 -8.10 4.92 -21.97
CA VAL A 240 -7.90 3.77 -22.87
C VAL A 240 -9.13 2.87 -22.84
N TYR A 241 -9.59 2.44 -21.66
CA TYR A 241 -10.77 1.59 -21.54
C TYR A 241 -12.04 2.23 -22.12
N ARG A 242 -12.30 3.52 -21.85
CA ARG A 242 -13.44 4.23 -22.45
C ARG A 242 -13.39 4.23 -23.96
N SER A 243 -12.21 4.44 -24.54
CA SER A 243 -12.02 4.41 -25.99
C SER A 243 -12.30 3.01 -26.55
N LEU A 244 -11.80 1.96 -25.90
CA LEU A 244 -11.99 0.58 -26.37
C LEU A 244 -13.45 0.12 -26.21
N ASN A 245 -14.06 0.33 -25.05
CA ASN A 245 -15.45 -0.02 -24.79
C ASN A 245 -16.40 0.79 -25.69
N GLY A 246 -16.15 2.09 -25.89
CA GLY A 246 -16.96 2.95 -26.76
C GLY A 246 -16.88 2.58 -28.25
N ASN A 247 -15.81 1.92 -28.68
CA ASN A 247 -15.68 1.36 -30.04
C ASN A 247 -16.12 -0.12 -30.13
N ASN A 248 -16.72 -0.67 -29.07
CA ASN A 248 -17.16 -2.07 -28.99
C ASN A 248 -16.04 -3.08 -29.35
N VAL A 249 -14.80 -2.79 -28.96
CA VAL A 249 -13.68 -3.72 -29.16
C VAL A 249 -13.94 -4.98 -28.33
N ALA A 250 -13.95 -6.13 -28.98
CA ALA A 250 -14.18 -7.42 -28.32
C ALA A 250 -13.04 -7.80 -27.35
N ASN A 251 -13.35 -8.61 -26.35
CA ASN A 251 -12.40 -9.18 -25.38
C ASN A 251 -11.64 -8.14 -24.54
N VAL A 252 -12.24 -6.95 -24.34
CA VAL A 252 -11.72 -5.92 -23.42
C VAL A 252 -12.64 -5.86 -22.20
N PRO A 253 -12.10 -5.84 -20.97
CA PRO A 253 -12.90 -5.62 -19.77
C PRO A 253 -13.77 -4.36 -19.87
N THR A 254 -15.00 -4.45 -19.35
CA THR A 254 -15.91 -3.31 -19.25
C THR A 254 -15.46 -2.41 -18.10
N LEU A 255 -15.25 -1.13 -18.38
CA LEU A 255 -14.98 -0.13 -17.35
C LEU A 255 -16.23 0.14 -16.51
N CYS A 256 -16.23 -0.29 -15.25
CA CYS A 256 -17.34 -0.04 -14.33
C CYS A 256 -17.25 1.33 -13.64
N ALA A 257 -16.05 1.71 -13.21
CA ALA A 257 -15.77 2.96 -12.48
C ALA A 257 -14.28 3.31 -12.61
N HIS A 258 -13.93 4.59 -12.45
CA HIS A 258 -12.53 5.00 -12.32
C HIS A 258 -12.40 6.30 -11.51
N GLY A 259 -11.26 6.49 -10.86
CA GLY A 259 -10.94 7.76 -10.24
C GLY A 259 -9.71 7.70 -9.36
N ASP A 260 -9.21 8.88 -9.01
CA ASP A 260 -8.13 9.00 -8.03
C ASP A 260 -8.67 8.77 -6.61
N VAL A 261 -7.93 8.02 -5.80
CA VAL A 261 -8.30 7.70 -4.42
C VAL A 261 -8.25 8.96 -3.55
N ARG A 262 -9.27 9.20 -2.74
CA ARG A 262 -9.41 10.39 -1.88
C ARG A 262 -9.13 10.07 -0.42
N HIS A 263 -8.66 11.08 0.32
CA HIS A 263 -8.71 11.03 1.78
C HIS A 263 -10.15 11.23 2.26
N ARG A 264 -10.57 10.47 3.27
CA ARG A 264 -11.95 10.53 3.80
C ARG A 264 -12.20 11.73 4.72
N ASN A 265 -11.16 12.46 5.12
CA ASN A 265 -11.19 13.57 6.09
C ASN A 265 -11.92 14.86 5.60
N GLY A 266 -12.88 14.74 4.67
CA GLY A 266 -13.64 15.85 4.10
C GLY A 266 -12.84 16.74 3.15
N SER A 267 -11.53 16.54 3.04
CA SER A 267 -10.73 17.20 2.02
C SER A 267 -11.00 16.51 0.67
N GLN A 268 -11.35 17.26 -0.37
CA GLN A 268 -11.41 16.74 -1.74
C GLN A 268 -10.01 16.43 -2.30
N ARG A 269 -9.04 16.13 -1.43
CA ARG A 269 -7.65 15.88 -1.78
C ARG A 269 -7.46 14.40 -2.09
N TYR A 270 -6.84 14.16 -3.23
CA TYR A 270 -6.38 12.85 -3.62
C TYR A 270 -5.18 12.42 -2.79
N GLN A 271 -5.03 11.12 -2.60
CA GLN A 271 -3.83 10.56 -2.03
C GLN A 271 -2.63 10.88 -2.92
N ARG A 272 -1.55 11.35 -2.32
CA ARG A 272 -0.31 11.64 -3.01
C ARG A 272 0.86 11.22 -2.15
N THR A 273 1.89 10.67 -2.79
CA THR A 273 3.20 10.57 -2.18
C THR A 273 3.75 11.97 -1.91
N VAL A 274 4.64 12.08 -0.93
CA VAL A 274 5.29 13.34 -0.53
C VAL A 274 6.75 13.34 -0.97
N THR A 275 7.39 12.16 -1.04
CA THR A 275 8.81 12.04 -1.38
C THR A 275 9.12 12.63 -2.76
N GLN A 276 8.21 12.51 -3.75
CA GLN A 276 8.48 13.05 -5.09
C GLN A 276 8.58 14.57 -5.14
N ASN A 277 8.12 15.30 -4.12
CA ASN A 277 8.30 16.75 -4.06
C ASN A 277 9.77 17.15 -3.81
N TYR A 278 10.63 16.16 -3.52
CA TYR A 278 12.06 16.32 -3.27
C TYR A 278 12.91 15.52 -4.27
N LEU A 279 12.29 14.96 -5.31
CA LEU A 279 12.96 14.32 -6.43
C LEU A 279 12.88 15.29 -7.61
N ASP A 280 14.04 15.70 -8.13
CA ASP A 280 14.14 16.60 -9.30
C ASP A 280 13.67 15.91 -10.60
#